data_AF-A0A928W2S4-F1
#
_entry.id   AF-A0A928W2S4-F1
#
_cell.length_a   1.000
_cell.length_b   1.000
_cell.length_c   1.000
_cell.angle_alpha   90.00
_cell.angle_beta   90.00
_cell.angle_gamma   90.00
#
_symmetry.space_group_name_H-M   'P 1'
#
loop_
_entity.id
_entity.type
_entity.pdbx_description
1 polymer ?
#
loop_
_entity_poly.entity_id
_entity_poly.type
_entity_poly.pdbx_seq_one_letter_code
_entity_poly.pdbx_strand_id
1 'polypeptide(L)'
;MPEPEQKTKIVTIRFKPSQLEEIDAQAKAVNLTRSAYMTRKLTGQSVLPARVPAVNWQLYGELADIASELPAIGNNINQIAKALNSAQLKGEAIPQSLPKLESLENAFKLIEMMKEKLTEVRLTLSGVKQDDINLDGNWDSLK
;
A
#
# COMPACT_ATOMS: atom_id res chain seq x y z
N MET A 1 -19.97 -14.13 5.62
CA MET A 1 -18.96 -13.64 6.58
C MET A 1 -19.53 -13.90 7.97
N PRO A 2 -18.81 -14.56 8.88
CA PRO A 2 -19.32 -14.76 10.24
C PRO A 2 -19.44 -13.40 10.95
N GLU A 3 -20.49 -13.25 11.75
CA GLU A 3 -20.70 -12.04 12.56
C GLU A 3 -19.57 -11.87 13.59
N PRO A 4 -19.16 -10.62 13.90
CA PRO A 4 -18.14 -10.38 14.90
C PRO A 4 -18.62 -10.82 16.29
N GLU A 5 -17.83 -11.65 16.96
CA GLU A 5 -18.13 -12.16 18.29
C GLU A 5 -18.22 -11.02 19.32
N GLN A 6 -19.33 -10.96 20.07
CA GLN A 6 -19.58 -9.91 21.06
C GLN A 6 -18.87 -10.21 22.39
N LYS A 7 -18.29 -9.19 23.01
CA LYS A 7 -17.64 -9.31 24.32
C LYS A 7 -18.69 -9.45 25.44
N THR A 8 -19.03 -10.68 25.82
CA THR A 8 -20.04 -10.98 26.86
C THR A 8 -19.44 -11.27 28.25
N LYS A 9 -18.14 -11.58 28.34
CA LYS A 9 -17.46 -11.93 29.60
C LYS A 9 -16.78 -10.71 30.24
N ILE A 10 -16.89 -10.58 31.56
CA ILE A 10 -16.34 -9.47 32.35
C ILE A 10 -15.21 -9.99 33.25
N VAL A 11 -14.12 -9.23 33.36
CA VAL A 11 -13.03 -9.46 34.32
C VAL A 11 -12.89 -8.23 35.21
N THR A 12 -12.91 -8.43 36.53
CA THR A 12 -12.78 -7.34 37.52
C THR A 12 -11.42 -7.43 38.21
N ILE A 13 -10.66 -6.34 38.16
CA ILE A 13 -9.32 -6.23 38.74
C ILE A 13 -9.27 -4.99 39.62
N ARG A 14 -8.65 -5.10 40.81
CA ARG A 14 -8.45 -3.96 41.72
C ARG A 14 -7.11 -3.29 41.44
N PHE A 15 -7.12 -1.97 41.29
CA PHE A 15 -5.93 -1.14 41.13
C PHE A 15 -5.83 -0.12 42.25
N LYS A 16 -4.60 0.33 42.54
CA LYS A 16 -4.41 1.57 43.30
C LYS A 16 -4.86 2.77 42.47
N PRO A 17 -5.32 3.88 43.08
CA PRO A 17 -5.75 5.07 42.34
C PRO A 17 -4.68 5.58 41.36
N SER A 18 -3.43 5.67 41.80
CA SER A 18 -2.31 6.14 40.96
C SER A 18 -2.04 5.25 39.75
N GLN A 19 -2.23 3.94 39.87
CA GLN A 19 -2.05 3.00 38.76
C GLN A 19 -3.16 3.13 37.73
N LEU A 20 -4.38 3.42 38.17
CA LEU A 20 -5.51 3.62 37.27
C LEU A 20 -5.33 4.90 36.44
N GLU A 21 -4.86 5.98 37.07
CA GLU A 21 -4.54 7.24 36.39
C GLU A 21 -3.42 7.07 35.36
N GLU A 22 -2.39 6.29 35.67
CA GLU A 22 -1.31 5.98 34.73
C GLU A 22 -1.83 5.20 33.51
N ILE A 23 -2.69 4.20 33.74
CA ILE A 23 -3.32 3.43 32.66
C ILE A 23 -4.19 4.34 31.77
N ASP A 24 -4.93 5.28 32.36
CA ASP A 24 -5.74 6.23 31.61
C ASP A 24 -4.90 7.18 30.76
N ALA A 25 -3.79 7.67 31.32
CA ALA A 25 -2.85 8.52 30.59
C ALA A 25 -2.23 7.77 29.40
N GLN A 26 -1.80 6.52 29.62
CA GLN A 26 -1.24 5.66 28.57
C GLN A 26 -2.27 5.34 27.48
N ALA A 27 -3.52 5.03 27.85
CA ALA A 27 -4.59 4.77 26.90
C ALA A 27 -4.93 6.02 26.06
N LYS A 28 -4.97 7.19 26.70
CA LYS A 28 -5.20 8.47 26.02
C LYS A 28 -4.08 8.82 25.05
N ALA A 29 -2.82 8.55 25.40
CA ALA A 29 -1.67 8.81 24.54
C ALA A 29 -1.71 8.02 23.21
N VAL A 30 -2.38 6.86 23.20
CA VAL A 30 -2.56 6.03 21.99
C VAL A 30 -3.99 6.11 21.42
N ASN A 31 -4.80 7.06 21.89
CA ASN A 31 -6.19 7.27 21.47
C ASN A 31 -7.08 6.02 21.57
N LEU A 32 -6.91 5.24 22.65
CA LEU A 32 -7.73 4.07 22.95
C LEU A 32 -8.56 4.29 24.22
N THR A 33 -9.71 3.61 24.29
CA THR A 33 -10.43 3.50 25.56
C THR A 33 -9.63 2.63 26.52
N ARG A 34 -9.80 2.85 27.84
CA ARG A 34 -9.15 2.05 28.89
C ARG A 34 -9.31 0.55 28.66
N SER A 35 -10.53 0.11 28.33
CA SER A 35 -10.82 -1.31 28.08
C SER A 35 -10.12 -1.86 26.84
N ALA A 36 -10.06 -1.08 25.74
CA ALA A 36 -9.36 -1.47 24.52
C ALA A 36 -7.84 -1.55 24.75
N TYR A 37 -7.27 -0.57 25.45
CA TYR A 37 -5.86 -0.54 25.83
C TYR A 37 -5.47 -1.78 26.65
N MET A 38 -6.23 -2.06 27.72
CA MET A 38 -5.97 -3.21 28.60
C MET A 38 -6.17 -4.54 27.89
N THR A 39 -7.23 -4.68 27.08
CA THR A 39 -7.46 -5.91 26.30
C THR A 39 -6.25 -6.18 25.41
N ARG A 40 -5.80 -5.17 24.66
CA ARG A 40 -4.66 -5.32 23.73
C ARG A 40 -3.37 -5.69 24.46
N LYS A 41 -3.07 -5.04 25.59
CA LYS A 41 -1.91 -5.38 26.43
C LYS A 41 -1.96 -6.83 26.92
N LEU A 42 -3.12 -7.29 27.40
CA LEU A 42 -3.28 -8.63 27.97
C LEU A 42 -3.25 -9.74 26.91
N THR A 43 -3.74 -9.47 25.70
CA THR A 43 -3.76 -10.43 24.59
C THR A 43 -2.52 -10.36 23.69
N GLY A 44 -1.51 -9.56 24.05
CA GLY A 44 -0.29 -9.37 23.25
C GLY A 44 -0.52 -8.64 21.92
N GLN A 45 -1.65 -7.96 21.75
CA GLN A 45 -1.94 -7.19 20.54
C GLN A 45 -1.23 -5.83 20.59
N SER A 46 -0.88 -5.29 19.42
CA SER A 46 -0.25 -3.98 19.34
C SER A 46 -1.16 -2.89 19.89
N VAL A 47 -0.62 -2.12 20.83
CA VAL A 47 -1.29 -1.01 21.51
C VAL A 47 -1.06 0.32 20.79
N LEU A 48 -0.03 0.36 19.96
CA LEU A 48 0.15 1.44 19.01
C LEU A 48 -0.95 1.30 17.94
N PRO A 49 -1.54 2.41 17.47
CA PRO A 49 -2.29 2.34 16.22
C PRO A 49 -1.37 1.71 15.18
N ALA A 50 -1.92 0.83 14.33
CA ALA A 50 -1.24 0.52 13.06
C ALA A 50 -0.83 1.87 12.50
N ARG A 51 0.47 2.07 12.23
CA ARG A 51 0.94 3.32 11.63
C ARG A 51 0.26 3.40 10.27
N VAL A 52 -0.94 3.97 10.24
CA VAL A 52 -1.53 4.51 9.04
C VAL A 52 -0.86 5.88 8.99
N PRO A 53 0.23 6.04 8.22
CA PRO A 53 0.81 7.37 8.06
C PRO A 53 -0.30 8.33 7.66
N ALA A 54 -0.25 9.56 8.18
CA ALA A 54 -1.14 10.61 7.70
C ALA A 54 -1.08 10.61 6.16
N VAL A 55 -2.25 10.65 5.51
CA VAL A 55 -2.34 10.55 4.05
C VAL A 55 -1.36 11.53 3.43
N ASN A 56 -0.33 11.01 2.78
CA ASN A 56 0.60 11.85 2.03
C ASN A 56 -0.13 12.30 0.77
N TRP A 57 -0.73 13.49 0.84
CA TRP A 57 -1.53 14.06 -0.25
C TRP A 57 -0.73 14.26 -1.54
N GLN A 58 0.58 14.51 -1.42
CA GLN A 58 1.46 14.59 -2.58
C GLN A 58 1.58 13.22 -3.26
N LEU A 59 1.85 12.17 -2.48
CA LEU A 59 1.90 10.79 -2.98
C LEU A 59 0.57 10.34 -3.59
N TYR A 60 -0.55 10.74 -2.99
CA TYR A 60 -1.88 10.48 -3.53
C TYR A 60 -2.11 11.16 -4.88
N GLY A 61 -1.70 12.44 -5.02
CA GLY A 61 -1.76 13.17 -6.29
C GLY A 61 -0.91 12.50 -7.37
N GLU A 62 0.31 12.14 -7.02
CA GLU A 62 1.22 11.48 -7.95
C GLU A 62 0.74 10.08 -8.38
N LEU A 63 0.09 9.32 -7.50
CA LEU A 63 -0.57 8.06 -7.86
C LEU A 63 -1.79 8.30 -8.76
N ALA A 64 -2.53 9.39 -8.56
CA ALA A 64 -3.66 9.76 -9.40
C ALA A 64 -3.19 10.14 -10.82
N ASP A 65 -2.07 10.86 -10.94
CA ASP A 65 -1.46 11.20 -12.22
C ASP A 65 -1.06 9.93 -12.99
N ILE A 66 -0.35 8.99 -12.33
CA ILE A 66 0.01 7.69 -12.92
C ILE A 66 -1.25 6.91 -13.33
N ALA A 67 -2.29 6.89 -12.49
CA ALA A 67 -3.55 6.21 -12.78
C ALA A 67 -4.29 6.83 -13.98
N SER A 68 -4.11 8.12 -14.22
CA SER A 68 -4.72 8.83 -15.36
C SER A 68 -4.01 8.55 -16.70
N GLU A 69 -2.71 8.27 -16.67
CA GLU A 69 -1.89 8.03 -17.87
C GLU A 69 -1.90 6.55 -18.31
N LEU A 70 -2.09 5.62 -17.37
CA LEU A 70 -2.15 4.17 -17.64
C LEU A 70 -3.19 3.77 -18.72
N PRO A 71 -4.42 4.31 -18.75
CA PRO A 71 -5.39 4.00 -19.80
C PRO A 71 -4.92 4.41 -21.20
N ALA A 72 -4.25 5.55 -21.34
CA ALA A 72 -3.73 6.02 -22.63
C ALA A 72 -2.63 5.08 -23.16
N ILE A 73 -1.74 4.62 -22.27
CA ILE A 73 -0.71 3.63 -22.58
C ILE A 73 -1.33 2.30 -22.99
N GLY A 74 -2.29 1.79 -22.20
CA GLY A 74 -2.99 0.55 -22.50
C GLY A 74 -3.68 0.60 -23.86
N ASN A 75 -4.32 1.73 -24.19
CA ASN A 75 -4.92 1.95 -25.50
C ASN A 75 -3.88 1.95 -26.63
N ASN A 76 -2.73 2.60 -26.44
CA ASN A 76 -1.67 2.63 -27.44
C ASN A 76 -1.09 1.23 -27.68
N ILE A 77 -0.83 0.45 -26.62
CA ILE A 77 -0.37 -0.94 -26.73
C ILE A 77 -1.40 -1.80 -27.47
N ASN A 78 -2.68 -1.66 -27.14
CA ASN A 78 -3.75 -2.42 -27.78
C ASN A 78 -3.91 -2.05 -29.27
N GLN A 79 -3.69 -0.79 -29.64
CA GLN A 79 -3.68 -0.34 -31.03
C GLN A 79 -2.49 -0.92 -31.80
N ILE A 80 -1.29 -0.93 -31.22
CA ILE A 80 -0.11 -1.56 -31.82
C ILE A 80 -0.35 -3.06 -32.02
N ALA A 81 -0.85 -3.76 -31.00
CA ALA A 81 -1.15 -5.18 -31.07
C ALA A 81 -2.18 -5.49 -32.17
N LYS A 82 -3.27 -4.70 -32.26
CA LYS A 82 -4.27 -4.85 -33.32
C LYS A 82 -3.70 -4.63 -34.71
N ALA A 83 -2.86 -3.62 -34.90
CA ALA A 83 -2.23 -3.33 -36.17
C ALA A 83 -1.27 -4.45 -36.61
N LEU A 84 -0.44 -4.96 -35.70
CA LEU A 84 0.46 -6.07 -35.97
C LEU A 84 -0.31 -7.37 -36.28
N ASN A 85 -1.30 -7.71 -35.45
CA ASN A 85 -2.12 -8.91 -35.66
C ASN A 85 -2.87 -8.85 -37.00
N SER A 86 -3.38 -7.67 -37.37
CA SER A 86 -4.09 -7.48 -38.64
C SER A 86 -3.16 -7.59 -39.85
N ALA A 87 -1.96 -6.99 -39.78
CA ALA A 87 -0.96 -7.08 -40.83
C ALA A 87 -0.47 -8.53 -41.02
N GLN A 88 -0.23 -9.25 -39.93
CA GLN A 88 0.20 -10.65 -39.97
C GLN A 88 -0.88 -11.60 -40.51
N LEU A 89 -2.15 -11.38 -40.15
CA LEU A 89 -3.27 -12.20 -40.65
C LEU A 89 -3.58 -11.96 -42.14
N LYS A 90 -3.39 -10.73 -42.63
CA LYS A 90 -3.69 -10.35 -44.02
C LYS A 90 -2.48 -10.45 -44.97
N GLY A 91 -1.27 -10.66 -44.45
CA GLY A 91 -0.03 -10.61 -45.24
C GLY A 91 0.28 -9.20 -45.78
N GLU A 92 -0.31 -8.17 -45.19
CA GLU A 92 -0.16 -6.78 -45.61
C GLU A 92 1.02 -6.11 -44.89
N ALA A 93 1.59 -5.06 -45.49
CA ALA A 93 2.63 -4.27 -44.85
C ALA A 93 2.10 -3.60 -43.57
N ILE A 94 2.94 -3.50 -42.54
CA ILE A 94 2.59 -2.86 -41.27
C ILE A 94 2.19 -1.40 -41.54
N PRO A 95 1.03 -0.92 -41.04
CA PRO A 95 0.59 0.46 -41.27
C PRO A 95 1.60 1.47 -40.70
N GLN A 96 1.92 2.53 -41.45
CA GLN A 96 2.82 3.60 -40.99
C GLN A 96 2.23 4.47 -39.87
N SER A 97 0.94 4.32 -39.54
CA SER A 97 0.23 5.11 -38.53
C SER A 97 0.28 4.51 -37.12
N LEU A 98 1.29 3.69 -36.80
CA LEU A 98 1.44 3.15 -35.45
C LEU A 98 1.68 4.29 -34.44
N PRO A 99 1.13 4.20 -33.21
CA PRO A 99 1.53 5.08 -32.12
C PRO A 99 3.05 5.11 -32.00
N LYS A 100 3.64 6.31 -31.92
CA LYS A 100 5.10 6.48 -31.87
C LYS A 100 5.69 5.66 -30.73
N LEU A 101 6.86 5.06 -30.97
CA LEU A 101 7.65 4.29 -30.00
C LEU A 101 7.90 5.06 -28.69
N GLU A 102 7.92 6.40 -28.74
CA GLU A 102 7.90 7.30 -27.57
C GLU A 102 6.81 6.93 -26.54
N SER A 103 5.65 6.42 -26.97
CA SER A 103 4.57 6.00 -26.09
C SER A 103 4.93 4.78 -25.25
N LEU A 104 5.74 3.87 -25.79
CA LEU A 104 6.25 2.71 -25.07
C LEU A 104 7.39 3.11 -24.12
N GLU A 105 8.27 4.00 -24.54
CA GLU A 105 9.32 4.55 -23.66
C GLU A 105 8.74 5.31 -22.47
N ASN A 106 7.66 6.09 -22.69
CA ASN A 106 6.94 6.76 -21.63
C ASN A 106 6.25 5.76 -20.68
N ALA A 107 5.69 4.67 -21.22
CA ALA A 107 5.13 3.60 -20.41
C ALA A 107 6.18 2.94 -19.50
N PHE A 108 7.38 2.67 -20.02
CA PHE A 108 8.48 2.14 -19.21
C PHE A 108 8.88 3.10 -18.08
N LYS A 109 8.98 4.41 -18.36
CA LYS A 109 9.29 5.42 -17.34
C LYS A 109 8.24 5.45 -16.22
N LEU A 110 6.95 5.40 -16.57
CA LEU A 110 5.86 5.42 -15.58
C LEU A 110 5.82 4.14 -14.74
N ILE A 111 6.12 2.98 -15.33
CA ILE A 111 6.24 1.72 -14.60
C ILE A 111 7.38 1.79 -13.57
N GLU A 112 8.54 2.36 -13.94
CA GLU A 112 9.66 2.54 -13.01
C GLU A 112 9.30 3.52 -11.88
N MET A 113 8.71 4.67 -12.19
CA MET A 113 8.22 5.61 -11.17
C MET A 113 7.20 4.97 -10.22
N MET A 114 6.31 4.12 -10.73
CA MET A 114 5.33 3.41 -9.93
C MET A 114 5.99 2.38 -8.99
N LYS A 115 7.03 1.67 -9.45
CA LYS A 115 7.80 0.73 -8.60
C LYS A 115 8.48 1.46 -7.44
N GLU A 116 9.07 2.62 -7.69
CA GLU A 116 9.71 3.44 -6.65
C GLU A 116 8.68 3.86 -5.59
N LYS A 117 7.52 4.36 -6.02
CA LYS A 117 6.46 4.81 -5.08
C LYS A 117 5.82 3.69 -4.31
N LEU A 118 5.60 2.52 -4.93
CA LEU A 118 5.13 1.34 -4.20
C LEU A 118 6.15 0.87 -3.16
N THR A 119 7.44 1.05 -3.44
CA THR A 119 8.52 0.76 -2.48
C THR A 119 8.48 1.74 -1.31
N GLU A 120 8.30 3.04 -1.56
CA GLU A 120 8.14 4.06 -0.52
C GLU A 120 6.90 3.80 0.36
N VAL A 121 5.76 3.47 -0.25
CA VAL A 121 4.54 3.05 0.46
C VAL A 121 4.81 1.82 1.32
N ARG A 122 5.50 0.82 0.79
CA ARG A 122 5.86 -0.39 1.55
C ARG A 122 6.73 -0.05 2.75
N LEU A 123 7.71 0.85 2.62
CA LEU A 123 8.61 1.24 3.71
C LEU A 123 7.89 2.02 4.80
N THR A 124 7.07 3.00 4.40
CA THR A 124 6.25 3.79 5.33
C THR A 124 5.24 2.91 6.09
N LEU A 125 4.65 1.91 5.44
CA LEU A 125 3.69 0.98 6.07
C LEU A 125 4.35 -0.12 6.92
N SER A 126 5.55 -0.59 6.55
CA SER A 126 6.27 -1.66 7.28
C SER A 126 7.07 -1.15 8.49
N GLY A 127 7.32 0.16 8.58
CA GLY A 127 8.08 0.76 9.67
C GLY A 127 9.58 0.42 9.64
N VAL A 128 10.06 -0.17 8.55
CA VAL A 128 11.47 -0.47 8.28
C VAL A 128 12.17 0.83 7.88
N LYS A 129 13.32 1.13 8.51
CA LYS A 129 14.13 2.29 8.14
C LYS A 129 14.84 2.01 6.82
N GLN A 130 15.01 3.05 6.01
CA GLN A 130 15.59 2.98 4.66
C GLN A 130 17.00 2.36 4.64
N ASP A 131 17.69 2.35 5.78
CA ASP A 131 19.04 1.78 5.96
C ASP A 131 19.09 0.24 6.02
N ASP A 132 17.95 -0.45 6.19
CA ASP A 132 17.89 -1.92 6.35
C ASP A 132 17.58 -2.68 5.04
N ILE A 133 17.40 -1.97 3.93
CA ILE A 133 17.06 -2.58 2.63
C ILE A 133 18.33 -2.79 1.83
N ASN A 134 18.83 -4.02 1.82
CA ASN A 134 19.78 -4.41 0.79
C ASN A 134 18.99 -4.60 -0.52
N LEU A 135 19.22 -3.72 -1.50
CA LEU A 135 18.54 -3.69 -2.82
C LEU A 135 18.93 -4.86 -3.74
N ASP A 136 19.44 -5.96 -3.18
CA ASP A 136 19.84 -7.13 -3.92
C ASP A 136 18.67 -8.11 -4.03
N GLY A 137 17.65 -7.71 -4.80
CA GLY A 137 16.64 -8.50 -5.54
C GLY A 137 16.27 -9.95 -5.17
N ASN A 138 16.45 -10.40 -3.92
CA ASN A 138 16.20 -11.77 -3.50
C ASN A 138 15.13 -11.80 -2.42
N TRP A 139 13.93 -12.23 -2.82
CA TRP A 139 12.71 -12.20 -2.01
C TRP A 139 12.42 -13.49 -1.24
N ASP A 140 13.36 -14.43 -1.17
CA ASP A 140 13.12 -15.78 -0.61
C ASP A 140 13.29 -15.90 0.92
N SER A 141 13.61 -14.84 1.64
CA SER A 141 14.01 -14.94 3.07
C SER A 141 13.03 -14.37 4.09
N LEU A 142 11.74 -14.24 3.76
CA LEU A 142 10.70 -13.91 4.75
C LEU A 142 9.61 -15.00 4.81
N LYS A 143 9.91 -16.07 5.56
CA LYS A 143 8.92 -16.93 6.22
C LYS A 143 8.89 -16.63 7.70
#